data_AF-A0AAV9JWI7-F1
#
_entry.id   AF-A0AAV9JWI7-F1
#
_cell.length_a   1.000
_cell.length_b   1.000
_cell.length_c   1.000
_cell.angle_alpha   90.00
_cell.angle_beta   90.00
_cell.angle_gamma   90.00
#
_symmetry.space_group_name_H-M   'P 1'
#
loop_
_entity.id
_entity.type
_entity.pdbx_description
1 polymer ?
#
loop_
_entity_poly.entity_id
_entity_poly.type
_entity_poly.pdbx_seq_one_letter_code
_entity_poly.pdbx_strand_id
1 'polypeptide(L)'
;MTTLPDDVMLVVLSHTDIDTFLERRLLNRKLHALIKTHIHGLTKAVAQGAFPKQTRILLNGGDSRDPAHAGASLRWLKALRYQQLAAILLERRSLHAISAEDPLGDDLIHQLALGWRVLQRFAEISREVDACPSRDLPLRDLKRSQLAPTERDTAIEIACLRELEICARRIVYVETLPAQALKAYKSLRHRELLKEIFGSPRTPSPAHDDADVKNDHEFIANPWVFSQVAKSGAEVFWRSWWGKVTGSPEDVDSSKLDIEAAWRRKEPLLKTYEAQGILCIDRQLNRIMAHLRRRYKSSHDPPILQSTMLSDNFEPLLVARERQRLTEAGELAPDFVLTGVRIEQTLDWEAFGAKPNVHIRVVDEEARRQRRRASGFLVKQPVLLPGYEELLTEWDEGWVQRRN
;
A
#
# COMPACT_ATOMS: atom_id res chain seq x y z
N MET A 1 -1.32 7.71 47.25
CA MET A 1 -1.54 6.57 46.34
C MET A 1 -0.28 5.72 46.37
N THR A 2 -0.38 4.49 46.87
CA THR A 2 0.73 3.53 46.90
C THR A 2 1.10 3.16 45.47
N THR A 3 2.31 3.51 45.04
CA THR A 3 2.80 3.13 43.72
C THR A 3 3.08 1.63 43.70
N LEU A 4 2.60 0.93 42.66
CA LEU A 4 2.91 -0.48 42.45
C LEU A 4 4.44 -0.68 42.34
N PRO A 5 4.97 -1.81 42.84
CA PRO A 5 6.37 -2.18 42.64
C PRO A 5 6.70 -2.31 41.14
N ASP A 6 7.93 -1.97 40.78
CA ASP A 6 8.37 -1.91 39.38
C ASP A 6 8.25 -3.27 38.68
N ASP A 7 8.54 -4.38 39.38
CA ASP A 7 8.41 -5.74 38.84
C ASP A 7 6.96 -6.09 38.47
N VAL A 8 5.99 -5.67 39.29
CA VAL A 8 4.56 -5.88 39.01
C VAL A 8 4.16 -5.06 37.77
N MET A 9 4.67 -3.84 37.65
CA MET A 9 4.42 -3.00 36.48
C MET A 9 5.03 -3.60 35.20
N LEU A 10 6.22 -4.19 35.27
CA LEU A 10 6.84 -4.88 34.15
C LEU A 10 6.00 -6.07 33.68
N VAL A 11 5.50 -6.89 34.60
CA VAL A 11 4.60 -8.01 34.27
C VAL A 11 3.32 -7.50 33.63
N VAL A 12 2.68 -6.47 34.18
CA VAL A 12 1.46 -5.88 33.60
C VAL A 12 1.74 -5.36 32.18
N LEU A 13 2.84 -4.62 31.97
CA LEU A 13 3.22 -4.09 30.67
C LEU A 13 3.56 -5.19 29.65
N SER A 14 4.10 -6.33 30.09
CA SER A 14 4.42 -7.45 29.19
C SER A 14 3.18 -8.15 28.61
N HIS A 15 2.02 -7.99 29.25
CA HIS A 15 0.74 -8.59 28.84
C HIS A 15 -0.20 -7.60 28.13
N THR A 16 0.24 -6.37 27.87
CA THR A 16 -0.56 -5.42 27.08
C THR A 16 -0.38 -5.66 25.59
N ASP A 17 -1.40 -5.34 24.79
CA ASP A 17 -1.25 -5.26 23.33
C ASP A 17 -0.32 -4.10 22.92
N ILE A 18 0.03 -4.05 21.63
CA ILE A 18 0.99 -3.07 21.10
C ILE A 18 0.46 -1.63 21.25
N ASP A 19 -0.83 -1.38 21.02
CA ASP A 19 -1.43 -0.04 21.13
C ASP A 19 -1.40 0.45 22.57
N THR A 20 -1.96 -0.35 23.47
CA THR A 20 -1.99 -0.10 24.91
C THR A 20 -0.57 0.14 25.45
N PHE A 21 0.41 -0.66 25.02
CA PHE A 21 1.81 -0.47 25.42
C PHE A 21 2.39 0.87 24.93
N LEU A 22 2.17 1.21 23.65
CA LEU A 22 2.68 2.43 23.04
C LEU A 22 2.01 3.70 23.57
N GLU A 23 0.76 3.63 24.01
CA GLU A 23 0.03 4.74 24.63
C GLU A 23 0.42 4.92 26.10
N ARG A 24 0.45 3.82 26.88
CA ARG A 24 0.75 3.88 28.32
C ARG A 24 2.13 4.45 28.63
N ARG A 25 3.10 4.30 27.72
CA ARG A 25 4.44 4.90 27.87
C ARG A 25 4.43 6.42 27.94
N LEU A 26 3.35 7.09 27.52
CA LEU A 26 3.19 8.54 27.50
C LEU A 26 2.44 9.08 28.72
N LEU A 27 1.86 8.22 29.56
CA LEU A 27 1.00 8.63 30.67
C LEU A 27 1.77 9.15 31.90
N ASN A 28 2.95 8.59 32.19
CA ASN A 28 3.72 8.94 33.39
C ASN A 28 5.24 8.80 33.16
N ARG A 29 6.03 9.73 33.70
CA ARG A 29 7.50 9.73 33.67
C ARG A 29 8.12 8.45 34.27
N LYS A 30 7.55 7.92 35.37
CA LYS A 30 8.02 6.66 35.99
C LYS A 30 7.87 5.48 35.03
N LEU A 31 6.70 5.35 34.40
CA LEU A 31 6.44 4.34 33.37
C LEU A 31 7.38 4.50 32.17
N HIS A 32 7.57 5.73 31.71
CA HIS A 32 8.48 6.02 30.62
C HIS A 32 9.92 5.59 30.94
N ALA A 33 10.42 5.92 32.15
CA ALA A 33 11.75 5.51 32.60
C ALA A 33 11.86 3.98 32.69
N LEU A 34 10.86 3.32 33.28
CA LEU A 34 10.82 1.86 33.40
C LEU A 34 10.83 1.17 32.02
N ILE A 35 9.99 1.62 31.09
CA ILE A 35 9.95 1.11 29.71
C ILE A 35 11.27 1.35 29.01
N LYS A 36 11.89 2.52 29.19
CA LYS A 36 13.20 2.84 28.58
C LYS A 36 14.29 1.90 29.08
N THR A 37 14.32 1.60 30.38
CA THR A 37 15.29 0.68 30.99
C THR A 37 15.09 -0.76 30.50
N HIS A 38 13.84 -1.21 30.34
CA HIS A 38 13.50 -2.60 29.99
C HIS A 38 12.97 -2.76 28.55
N ILE A 39 13.29 -1.82 27.65
CA ILE A 39 12.67 -1.71 26.32
C ILE A 39 12.78 -3.01 25.51
N HIS A 40 13.94 -3.67 25.56
CA HIS A 40 14.19 -4.87 24.77
C HIS A 40 13.32 -6.05 25.22
N GLY A 41 13.30 -6.33 26.53
CA GLY A 41 12.49 -7.41 27.10
C GLY A 41 10.99 -7.14 26.95
N LEU A 42 10.56 -5.91 27.23
CA LEU A 42 9.15 -5.53 27.15
C LEU A 42 8.62 -5.56 25.72
N THR A 43 9.32 -4.96 24.76
CA THR A 43 8.86 -4.97 23.36
C THR A 43 8.81 -6.39 22.80
N LYS A 44 9.77 -7.26 23.14
CA LYS A 44 9.73 -8.67 22.76
C LYS A 44 8.55 -9.41 23.40
N ALA A 45 8.32 -9.23 24.70
CA ALA A 45 7.20 -9.87 25.39
C ALA A 45 5.84 -9.39 24.87
N VAL A 46 5.67 -8.08 24.65
CA VAL A 46 4.47 -7.49 24.03
C VAL A 46 4.26 -8.03 22.62
N ALA A 47 5.33 -8.14 21.82
CA ALA A 47 5.24 -8.71 20.48
C ALA A 47 4.84 -10.20 20.52
N GLN A 48 5.42 -10.99 21.42
CA GLN A 48 5.07 -12.40 21.60
C GLN A 48 3.61 -12.58 22.07
N GLY A 49 3.15 -11.73 22.98
CA GLY A 49 1.76 -11.70 23.42
C GLY A 49 0.79 -11.30 22.30
N ALA A 50 1.18 -10.33 21.46
CA ALA A 50 0.41 -9.90 20.31
C ALA A 50 0.50 -10.88 19.12
N PHE A 51 1.49 -11.76 19.05
CA PHE A 51 1.68 -12.63 17.89
C PHE A 51 2.03 -14.07 18.30
N PRO A 52 1.19 -14.76 19.09
CA PRO A 52 1.55 -16.01 19.76
C PRO A 52 1.85 -17.19 18.80
N LYS A 53 1.45 -17.08 17.52
CA LYS A 53 1.64 -18.12 16.50
C LYS A 53 2.54 -17.70 15.33
N GLN A 54 3.02 -16.46 15.28
CA GLN A 54 3.80 -15.93 14.15
C GLN A 54 5.26 -15.81 14.54
N THR A 55 5.90 -16.97 14.73
CA THR A 55 7.30 -17.04 15.11
C THR A 55 8.19 -16.36 14.09
N ARG A 56 7.86 -16.44 12.78
CA ARG A 56 8.70 -15.88 11.73
C ARG A 56 8.78 -14.36 11.74
N ILE A 57 7.64 -13.67 11.86
CA ILE A 57 7.60 -12.19 11.92
C ILE A 57 8.41 -11.68 13.12
N LEU A 58 8.37 -12.41 14.24
CA LEU A 58 9.13 -12.10 15.46
C LEU A 58 10.64 -12.36 15.30
N LEU A 59 11.03 -13.38 14.53
CA LEU A 59 12.42 -13.75 14.28
C LEU A 59 13.08 -12.83 13.24
N ASN A 60 12.39 -12.56 12.13
CA ASN A 60 12.94 -11.83 10.98
C ASN A 60 12.85 -10.30 11.12
N GLY A 61 12.02 -9.81 12.04
CA GLY A 61 11.93 -8.38 12.32
C GLY A 61 13.23 -7.78 12.87
N GLY A 62 14.17 -8.60 13.33
CA GLY A 62 15.45 -8.20 13.90
C GLY A 62 16.58 -7.94 12.90
N ASP A 63 16.42 -8.20 11.60
CA ASP A 63 17.52 -8.17 10.61
C ASP A 63 17.99 -6.76 10.18
N SER A 64 18.03 -5.81 11.11
CA SER A 64 19.00 -4.72 10.93
C SER A 64 20.38 -5.37 10.96
N ARG A 65 21.12 -5.28 9.85
CA ARG A 65 22.55 -5.67 9.75
C ARG A 65 23.46 -4.97 10.77
N ASP A 66 22.90 -4.06 11.55
CA ASP A 66 23.55 -3.42 12.68
C ASP A 66 23.13 -4.10 14.00
N PRO A 67 23.92 -5.04 14.54
CA PRO A 67 23.60 -5.77 15.77
C PRO A 67 23.46 -4.86 16.99
N ALA A 68 23.98 -3.62 16.94
CA ALA A 68 23.80 -2.64 18.01
C ALA A 68 22.39 -2.03 18.05
N HIS A 69 21.63 -2.07 16.94
CA HIS A 69 20.32 -1.39 16.79
C HIS A 69 19.21 -2.33 16.26
N ALA A 70 19.54 -3.59 16.00
CA ALA A 70 18.67 -4.68 15.52
C ALA A 70 17.62 -5.18 16.53
N GLY A 71 17.81 -4.93 17.82
CA GLY A 71 16.98 -5.52 18.87
C GLY A 71 15.71 -4.73 19.19
N ALA A 72 14.59 -5.45 19.29
CA ALA A 72 13.34 -5.10 19.98
C ALA A 72 13.26 -3.65 20.52
N SER A 73 12.96 -2.71 19.62
CA SER A 73 12.79 -1.27 19.90
C SER A 73 11.32 -0.87 19.77
N LEU A 74 10.93 0.32 20.26
CA LEU A 74 9.57 0.84 20.03
C LEU A 74 9.27 1.02 18.54
N ARG A 75 10.27 1.39 17.74
CA ARG A 75 10.13 1.54 16.29
C ARG A 75 9.91 0.18 15.62
N TRP A 76 10.64 -0.84 16.05
CA TRP A 76 10.44 -2.22 15.62
C TRP A 76 9.04 -2.72 15.97
N LEU A 77 8.61 -2.53 17.23
CA LEU A 77 7.29 -2.95 17.68
C LEU A 77 6.16 -2.29 16.88
N LYS A 78 6.28 -0.98 16.58
CA LYS A 78 5.34 -0.27 15.69
C LYS A 78 5.38 -0.83 14.26
N ALA A 79 6.56 -1.20 13.77
CA ALA A 79 6.73 -1.77 12.44
C ALA A 79 6.10 -3.16 12.28
N LEU A 80 6.04 -3.96 13.36
CA LEU A 80 5.43 -5.30 13.34
C LEU A 80 3.96 -5.25 12.89
N ARG A 81 3.22 -4.18 13.20
CA ARG A 81 1.83 -4.01 12.72
C ARG A 81 1.75 -4.12 11.20
N TYR A 82 2.63 -3.42 10.50
CA TYR A 82 2.64 -3.41 9.04
C TYR A 82 3.13 -4.73 8.45
N GLN A 83 4.09 -5.38 9.11
CA GLN A 83 4.54 -6.73 8.71
C GLN A 83 3.42 -7.75 8.89
N GLN A 84 2.67 -7.65 9.98
CA GLN A 84 1.53 -8.52 10.21
C GLN A 84 0.41 -8.30 9.18
N LEU A 85 0.07 -7.04 8.89
CA LEU A 85 -0.88 -6.73 7.83
C LEU A 85 -0.40 -7.27 6.47
N ALA A 86 0.89 -7.14 6.17
CA ALA A 86 1.50 -7.69 4.96
C ALA A 86 1.44 -9.23 4.90
N ALA A 87 1.70 -9.92 6.00
CA ALA A 87 1.59 -11.37 6.10
C ALA A 87 0.13 -11.84 5.89
N ILE A 88 -0.84 -11.18 6.54
CA ILE A 88 -2.27 -11.46 6.33
C ILE A 88 -2.64 -11.28 4.87
N LEU A 89 -2.19 -10.19 4.25
CA LEU A 89 -2.43 -9.98 2.82
C LEU A 89 -1.86 -11.11 1.99
N LEU A 90 -0.60 -11.48 2.21
CA LEU A 90 0.07 -12.54 1.45
C LEU A 90 -0.71 -13.86 1.52
N GLU A 91 -1.13 -14.27 2.71
CA GLU A 91 -1.91 -15.48 2.95
C GLU A 91 -3.28 -15.45 2.24
N ARG A 92 -4.02 -14.34 2.36
CA ARG A 92 -5.36 -14.25 1.76
C ARG A 92 -5.30 -14.23 0.24
N ARG A 93 -4.28 -13.57 -0.31
CA ARG A 93 -4.19 -13.27 -1.72
C ARG A 93 -4.13 -14.53 -2.59
N SER A 94 -3.78 -15.70 -2.06
CA SER A 94 -3.53 -16.96 -2.81
C SER A 94 -2.59 -16.78 -4.02
N LEU A 95 -1.99 -15.60 -4.21
CA LEU A 95 -1.44 -15.19 -5.51
C LEU A 95 -0.07 -15.80 -5.77
N HIS A 96 0.54 -16.43 -4.76
CA HIS A 96 1.92 -16.89 -4.85
C HIS A 96 2.16 -18.33 -4.39
N ALA A 97 1.16 -19.06 -3.89
CA ALA A 97 1.35 -20.38 -3.27
C ALA A 97 2.51 -20.40 -2.23
N ILE A 98 2.83 -19.24 -1.67
CA ILE A 98 3.84 -18.99 -0.64
C ILE A 98 3.07 -18.60 0.61
N SER A 99 3.24 -19.39 1.66
CA SER A 99 2.74 -19.02 2.99
C SER A 99 3.56 -17.86 3.54
N ALA A 100 2.97 -17.00 4.36
CA ALA A 100 3.69 -15.97 5.09
C ALA A 100 4.73 -16.54 6.07
N GLU A 101 4.67 -17.83 6.40
CA GLU A 101 5.69 -18.52 7.20
C GLU A 101 6.84 -19.09 6.34
N ASP A 102 6.74 -19.06 5.01
CA ASP A 102 7.78 -19.49 4.07
C ASP A 102 8.84 -18.37 3.92
N PRO A 103 10.16 -18.69 4.01
CA PRO A 103 11.23 -17.72 3.80
C PRO A 103 11.17 -16.93 2.50
N LEU A 104 10.65 -17.55 1.44
CA LEU A 104 10.48 -16.88 0.16
C LEU A 104 9.48 -15.72 0.24
N GLY A 105 8.62 -15.70 1.25
CA GLY A 105 7.64 -14.65 1.51
C GLY A 105 8.22 -13.41 2.20
N ASP A 106 9.41 -13.48 2.81
CA ASP A 106 9.95 -12.39 3.65
C ASP A 106 10.13 -11.08 2.87
N ASP A 107 10.67 -11.18 1.64
CA ASP A 107 10.83 -10.02 0.75
C ASP A 107 9.49 -9.40 0.34
N LEU A 108 8.48 -10.24 0.08
CA LEU A 108 7.13 -9.78 -0.24
C LEU A 108 6.48 -9.11 0.96
N ILE A 109 6.59 -9.70 2.16
CA ILE A 109 6.07 -9.15 3.40
C ILE A 109 6.73 -7.80 3.67
N HIS A 110 8.06 -7.70 3.50
CA HIS A 110 8.78 -6.46 3.65
C HIS A 110 8.28 -5.40 2.66
N GLN A 111 8.14 -5.75 1.38
CA GLN A 111 7.62 -4.84 0.36
C GLN A 111 6.20 -4.38 0.70
N LEU A 112 5.26 -5.28 0.97
CA LEU A 112 3.89 -4.92 1.33
C LEU A 112 3.84 -4.06 2.60
N ALA A 113 4.69 -4.34 3.59
CA ALA A 113 4.81 -3.53 4.81
C ALA A 113 5.30 -2.10 4.52
N LEU A 114 6.18 -1.90 3.54
CA LEU A 114 6.55 -0.56 3.08
C LEU A 114 5.35 0.18 2.48
N GLY A 115 4.50 -0.51 1.70
CA GLY A 115 3.27 0.07 1.16
C GLY A 115 2.33 0.54 2.27
N TRP A 116 2.18 -0.27 3.34
CA TRP A 116 1.33 0.08 4.48
C TRP A 116 1.84 1.31 5.23
N ARG A 117 3.17 1.46 5.34
CA ARG A 117 3.79 2.66 5.92
C ARG A 117 3.49 3.91 5.09
N VAL A 118 3.51 3.80 3.76
CA VAL A 118 3.14 4.92 2.87
C VAL A 118 1.68 5.33 3.09
N LEU A 119 0.76 4.35 3.16
CA LEU A 119 -0.65 4.62 3.46
C LEU A 119 -0.83 5.26 4.84
N GLN A 120 -0.09 4.81 5.85
CA GLN A 120 -0.14 5.44 7.16
C GLN A 120 0.31 6.90 7.12
N ARG A 121 1.38 7.21 6.37
CA ARG A 121 1.83 8.60 6.25
C ARG A 121 0.82 9.46 5.49
N PHE A 122 0.12 8.90 4.50
CA PHE A 122 -0.96 9.61 3.80
C PHE A 122 -2.12 9.97 4.74
N ALA A 123 -2.43 9.11 5.71
CA ALA A 123 -3.44 9.36 6.73
C ALA A 123 -3.00 10.41 7.76
N GLU A 124 -1.72 10.40 8.13
CA GLU A 124 -1.12 11.47 8.94
C GLU A 124 -1.22 12.82 8.23
N ILE A 125 -0.87 12.89 6.94
CA ILE A 125 -1.02 14.11 6.14
C ILE A 125 -2.47 14.59 6.13
N SER A 126 -3.44 13.69 5.93
CA SER A 126 -4.87 14.06 5.98
C SER A 126 -5.25 14.67 7.32
N ARG A 127 -4.91 14.01 8.43
CA ARG A 127 -5.20 14.53 9.78
C ARG A 127 -4.51 15.85 10.08
N GLU A 128 -3.27 16.03 9.63
CA GLU A 128 -2.52 17.29 9.77
C GLU A 128 -3.24 18.45 9.05
N VAL A 129 -3.78 18.21 7.85
CA VAL A 129 -4.54 19.22 7.09
C VAL A 129 -5.94 19.44 7.65
N ASP A 130 -6.63 18.39 8.09
CA ASP A 130 -7.97 18.51 8.68
C ASP A 130 -7.95 19.27 10.01
N ALA A 131 -6.86 19.13 10.79
CA ALA A 131 -6.63 19.89 12.00
C ALA A 131 -6.21 21.35 11.74
N CYS A 132 -5.87 21.70 10.50
CA CYS A 132 -5.49 23.06 10.12
C CYS A 132 -6.73 23.97 10.06
N PRO A 133 -6.70 25.13 10.73
CA PRO A 133 -7.78 26.12 10.60
C PRO A 133 -7.97 26.54 9.15
N SER A 134 -9.22 26.68 8.70
CA SER A 134 -9.51 26.96 7.28
C SER A 134 -8.87 28.25 6.75
N ARG A 135 -8.60 29.22 7.63
CA ARG A 135 -7.92 30.48 7.30
C ARG A 135 -6.44 30.32 6.95
N ASP A 136 -5.82 29.21 7.39
CA ASP A 136 -4.40 28.91 7.20
C ASP A 136 -4.19 27.99 5.99
N LEU A 137 -5.27 27.56 5.32
CA LEU A 137 -5.20 26.80 4.08
C LEU A 137 -4.72 27.74 2.96
N PRO A 138 -3.78 27.30 2.10
CA PRO A 138 -3.35 28.11 0.98
C PRO A 138 -4.54 28.37 0.07
N LEU A 139 -4.86 29.65 -0.12
CA LEU A 139 -5.81 30.09 -1.13
C LEU A 139 -5.16 29.85 -2.50
N ARG A 140 -5.36 28.66 -3.04
CA ARG A 140 -5.15 28.41 -4.47
C ARG A 140 -6.31 29.07 -5.22
N ASP A 141 -6.05 29.59 -6.41
CA ASP A 141 -7.02 30.29 -7.26
C ASP A 141 -8.12 29.33 -7.78
N LEU A 142 -8.91 28.76 -6.87
CA LEU A 142 -10.24 28.29 -7.18
C LEU A 142 -11.00 29.54 -7.62
N LYS A 143 -11.10 29.75 -8.93
CA LYS A 143 -11.81 30.90 -9.54
C LYS A 143 -13.11 31.12 -8.79
N ARG A 144 -13.13 32.11 -7.89
CA ARG A 144 -14.29 32.41 -7.05
C ARG A 144 -15.43 32.71 -8.00
N SER A 145 -16.41 31.82 -8.03
CA SER A 145 -17.68 32.09 -8.71
C SER A 145 -18.22 33.40 -8.15
N GLN A 146 -18.56 34.36 -9.02
CA GLN A 146 -18.95 35.73 -8.66
C GLN A 146 -20.34 35.81 -7.98
N LEU A 147 -20.95 34.67 -7.64
CA LEU A 147 -22.22 34.60 -6.94
C LEU A 147 -21.98 34.69 -5.43
N ALA A 148 -22.85 35.40 -4.72
CA ALA A 148 -22.82 35.47 -3.26
C ALA A 148 -22.84 34.04 -2.69
N PRO A 149 -21.79 33.59 -2.00
CA PRO A 149 -21.68 32.20 -1.58
C PRO A 149 -22.74 31.92 -0.51
N THR A 150 -23.50 30.84 -0.69
CA THR A 150 -24.30 30.32 0.42
C THR A 150 -23.37 29.69 1.46
N GLU A 151 -23.85 29.52 2.70
CA GLU A 151 -23.08 28.80 3.74
C GLU A 151 -22.70 27.39 3.29
N ARG A 152 -23.58 26.73 2.52
CA ARG A 152 -23.33 25.41 1.93
C ARG A 152 -22.21 25.45 0.89
N ASP A 153 -22.16 26.49 0.06
CA ASP A 153 -21.09 26.66 -0.93
C ASP A 153 -19.74 26.89 -0.25
N THR A 154 -19.73 27.65 0.85
CA THR A 154 -18.53 27.91 1.64
C THR A 154 -17.97 26.63 2.26
N ALA A 155 -18.84 25.77 2.81
CA ALA A 155 -18.42 24.49 3.38
C ALA A 155 -17.84 23.53 2.32
N ILE A 156 -18.43 23.50 1.13
CA ILE A 156 -17.92 22.70 0.00
C ILE A 156 -16.58 23.24 -0.50
N GLU A 157 -16.44 24.57 -0.62
CA GLU A 157 -15.20 25.22 -1.02
C GLU A 157 -14.05 24.93 -0.05
N ILE A 158 -14.30 25.06 1.27
CA ILE A 158 -13.32 24.72 2.30
C ILE A 158 -12.90 23.25 2.20
N ALA A 159 -13.86 22.33 2.00
CA ALA A 159 -13.54 20.92 1.86
C ALA A 159 -12.73 20.63 0.59
N CYS A 160 -13.01 21.32 -0.52
CA CYS A 160 -12.22 21.25 -1.75
C CYS A 160 -10.78 21.74 -1.53
N LEU A 161 -10.61 22.89 -0.87
CA LEU A 161 -9.29 23.43 -0.52
C LEU A 161 -8.48 22.47 0.36
N ARG A 162 -9.12 21.82 1.35
CA ARG A 162 -8.47 20.79 2.17
C ARG A 162 -8.00 19.61 1.34
N GLU A 163 -8.83 19.07 0.45
CA GLU A 163 -8.42 17.95 -0.40
C GLU A 163 -7.32 18.31 -1.39
N LEU A 164 -7.32 19.54 -1.93
CA LEU A 164 -6.22 20.04 -2.75
C LEU A 164 -4.91 20.09 -1.96
N GLU A 165 -4.95 20.60 -0.73
CA GLU A 165 -3.77 20.68 0.14
C GLU A 165 -3.27 19.29 0.57
N ILE A 166 -4.18 18.37 0.91
CA ILE A 166 -3.87 16.95 1.17
C ILE A 166 -3.16 16.35 -0.05
N CYS A 167 -3.71 16.57 -1.25
CA CYS A 167 -3.15 16.07 -2.50
C CYS A 167 -1.74 16.64 -2.74
N ALA A 168 -1.56 17.95 -2.57
CA ALA A 168 -0.27 18.61 -2.72
C ALA A 168 0.81 18.02 -1.79
N ARG A 169 0.51 17.89 -0.49
CA ARG A 169 1.44 17.31 0.49
C ARG A 169 1.75 15.85 0.21
N ARG A 170 0.76 15.06 -0.23
CA ARG A 170 0.97 13.66 -0.62
C ARG A 170 1.87 13.54 -1.84
N ILE A 171 1.73 14.42 -2.85
CA ILE A 171 2.62 14.45 -4.03
C ILE A 171 4.06 14.73 -3.59
N VAL A 172 4.27 15.76 -2.77
CA VAL A 172 5.61 16.08 -2.24
C VAL A 172 6.19 14.88 -1.49
N TYR A 173 5.41 14.22 -0.63
CA TYR A 173 5.88 13.04 0.07
C TYR A 173 6.22 11.89 -0.89
N VAL A 174 5.39 11.61 -1.89
CA VAL A 174 5.62 10.58 -2.91
C VAL A 174 6.95 10.79 -3.64
N GLU A 175 7.35 12.04 -3.91
CA GLU A 175 8.65 12.33 -4.53
C GLU A 175 9.84 11.96 -3.66
N THR A 176 9.69 12.06 -2.34
CA THR A 176 10.75 11.70 -1.38
C THR A 176 10.90 10.20 -1.20
N LEU A 177 9.97 9.39 -1.72
CA LEU A 177 9.97 7.95 -1.51
C LEU A 177 11.03 7.24 -2.36
N PRO A 178 11.73 6.24 -1.78
CA PRO A 178 12.56 5.35 -2.58
C PRO A 178 11.70 4.52 -3.54
N ALA A 179 12.28 4.10 -4.66
CA ALA A 179 11.59 3.33 -5.71
C ALA A 179 10.89 2.06 -5.17
N GLN A 180 11.50 1.39 -4.18
CA GLN A 180 10.91 0.21 -3.54
C GLN A 180 9.61 0.54 -2.81
N ALA A 181 9.53 1.67 -2.08
CA ALA A 181 8.33 2.10 -1.39
C ALA A 181 7.23 2.52 -2.38
N LEU A 182 7.60 3.16 -3.50
CA LEU A 182 6.67 3.49 -4.59
C LEU A 182 6.07 2.24 -5.22
N LYS A 183 6.90 1.24 -5.54
CA LYS A 183 6.47 -0.05 -6.08
C LYS A 183 5.54 -0.76 -5.10
N ALA A 184 5.96 -0.85 -3.84
CA ALA A 184 5.17 -1.44 -2.76
C ALA A 184 3.79 -0.80 -2.59
N TYR A 185 3.75 0.53 -2.54
CA TYR A 185 2.51 1.28 -2.46
C TYR A 185 1.63 1.05 -3.69
N LYS A 186 2.20 1.04 -4.90
CA LYS A 186 1.47 0.71 -6.14
C LYS A 186 0.87 -0.70 -6.07
N SER A 187 1.60 -1.68 -5.54
CA SER A 187 1.08 -3.04 -5.33
C SER A 187 -0.11 -3.07 -4.36
N LEU A 188 -0.13 -2.19 -3.34
CA LEU A 188 -1.29 -2.07 -2.46
C LEU A 188 -2.52 -1.44 -3.12
N ARG A 189 -2.32 -0.60 -4.14
CA ARG A 189 -3.43 -0.01 -4.91
C ARG A 189 -4.05 -1.00 -5.89
N HIS A 190 -3.46 -2.17 -6.08
CA HIS A 190 -3.98 -3.16 -7.02
C HIS A 190 -5.39 -3.54 -6.57
N ARG A 191 -6.35 -3.44 -7.49
CA ARG A 191 -7.79 -3.63 -7.25
C ARG A 191 -8.09 -4.95 -6.52
N GLU A 192 -7.37 -5.99 -6.90
CA GLU A 192 -7.42 -7.33 -6.38
C GLU A 192 -7.10 -7.32 -4.89
N LEU A 193 -6.14 -6.50 -4.45
CA LEU A 193 -5.82 -6.37 -3.05
C LEU A 193 -6.95 -5.71 -2.25
N LEU A 194 -7.58 -4.66 -2.78
CA LEU A 194 -8.75 -4.04 -2.14
C LEU A 194 -9.90 -5.05 -2.00
N LYS A 195 -10.12 -5.89 -3.01
CA LYS A 195 -11.09 -6.99 -2.93
C LYS A 195 -10.71 -8.03 -1.88
N GLU A 196 -9.43 -8.40 -1.75
CA GLU A 196 -9.01 -9.37 -0.74
C GLU A 196 -9.15 -8.83 0.69
N ILE A 197 -8.83 -7.55 0.86
CA ILE A 197 -8.91 -6.84 2.13
C ILE A 197 -10.37 -6.77 2.61
N PHE A 198 -11.25 -6.24 1.76
CA PHE A 198 -12.63 -5.90 2.14
C PHE A 198 -13.64 -6.98 1.73
N GLY A 199 -13.18 -8.06 1.09
CA GLY A 199 -14.03 -9.06 0.44
C GLY A 199 -14.47 -8.59 -0.94
N SER A 200 -14.61 -9.51 -1.90
CA SER A 200 -15.44 -9.19 -3.06
C SER A 200 -16.85 -8.95 -2.52
N PRO A 201 -17.50 -7.81 -2.81
CA PRO A 201 -18.93 -7.74 -2.60
C PRO A 201 -19.49 -8.96 -3.35
N ARG A 202 -20.23 -9.83 -2.64
CA ARG A 202 -21.03 -10.87 -3.30
C ARG A 202 -21.99 -10.10 -4.18
N THR A 203 -21.59 -9.89 -5.44
CA THR A 203 -22.47 -9.37 -6.46
C THR A 203 -23.64 -10.35 -6.46
N PRO A 204 -24.88 -9.90 -6.18
CA PRO A 204 -26.03 -10.77 -6.33
C PRO A 204 -25.92 -11.38 -7.73
N SER A 205 -26.00 -12.70 -7.81
CA SER A 205 -25.77 -13.46 -9.04
C SER A 205 -26.44 -12.75 -10.22
N PRO A 206 -25.70 -12.37 -11.26
CA PRO A 206 -26.24 -11.55 -12.34
C PRO A 206 -27.10 -12.46 -13.19
N ALA A 207 -28.38 -12.57 -12.87
CA ALA A 207 -29.32 -13.19 -13.77
C ALA A 207 -29.54 -12.30 -15.01
N HIS A 208 -29.31 -10.98 -14.94
CA HIS A 208 -29.65 -10.06 -16.04
C HIS A 208 -28.80 -8.78 -16.23
N ASP A 209 -27.63 -8.62 -15.60
CA ASP A 209 -26.91 -7.34 -15.70
C ASP A 209 -25.95 -7.24 -16.89
N ASP A 210 -26.19 -6.21 -17.72
CA ASP A 210 -25.35 -5.74 -18.82
C ASP A 210 -23.88 -5.58 -18.40
N ALA A 211 -22.98 -6.18 -19.19
CA ALA A 211 -21.53 -6.15 -18.94
C ALA A 211 -20.96 -4.72 -18.85
N ASP A 212 -21.61 -3.73 -19.45
CA ASP A 212 -21.20 -2.33 -19.43
C ASP A 212 -21.39 -1.68 -18.05
N VAL A 213 -22.43 -2.04 -17.31
CA VAL A 213 -22.69 -1.45 -15.98
C VAL A 213 -21.61 -1.87 -14.98
N LYS A 214 -21.09 -3.09 -15.11
CA LYS A 214 -20.08 -3.70 -14.21
C LYS A 214 -18.74 -2.97 -14.25
N ASN A 215 -18.32 -2.45 -15.41
CA ASN A 215 -17.04 -1.75 -15.54
C ASN A 215 -17.07 -0.36 -14.89
N ASP A 216 -18.19 0.35 -14.98
CA ASP A 216 -18.35 1.67 -14.37
C ASP A 216 -18.41 1.61 -12.84
N HIS A 217 -18.98 0.52 -12.27
CA HIS A 217 -19.00 0.30 -10.81
C HIS A 217 -17.60 0.28 -10.23
N GLU A 218 -16.71 -0.46 -10.88
CA GLU A 218 -15.36 -0.69 -10.40
C GLU A 218 -14.49 0.56 -10.61
N PHE A 219 -14.78 1.34 -11.65
CA PHE A 219 -14.12 2.61 -11.90
C PHE A 219 -14.42 3.66 -10.81
N ILE A 220 -15.62 3.64 -10.22
CA ILE A 220 -16.02 4.62 -9.19
C ILE A 220 -15.70 4.13 -7.77
N ALA A 221 -16.00 2.87 -7.46
CA ALA A 221 -15.85 2.34 -6.12
C ALA A 221 -14.38 2.15 -5.72
N ASN A 222 -13.50 1.73 -6.63
CA ASN A 222 -12.11 1.48 -6.28
C ASN A 222 -11.36 2.77 -5.87
N PRO A 223 -11.47 3.89 -6.62
CA PRO A 223 -10.95 5.17 -6.13
C PRO A 223 -11.56 5.55 -4.80
N TRP A 224 -12.88 5.41 -4.60
CA TRP A 224 -13.52 5.73 -3.31
C TRP A 224 -12.89 4.97 -2.15
N VAL A 225 -12.86 3.64 -2.25
CA VAL A 225 -12.29 2.76 -1.22
C VAL A 225 -10.85 3.14 -0.97
N PHE A 226 -10.08 3.37 -2.04
CA PHE A 226 -8.70 3.79 -1.92
C PHE A 226 -8.55 5.14 -1.21
N SER A 227 -9.42 6.12 -1.49
CA SER A 227 -9.44 7.41 -0.79
C SER A 227 -9.58 7.24 0.70
N GLN A 228 -10.57 6.43 1.09
CA GLN A 228 -10.86 6.17 2.50
C GLN A 228 -9.68 5.46 3.16
N VAL A 229 -9.12 4.45 2.51
CA VAL A 229 -7.91 3.76 2.98
C VAL A 229 -6.72 4.70 3.13
N ALA A 230 -6.51 5.60 2.18
CA ALA A 230 -5.43 6.59 2.25
C ALA A 230 -5.66 7.64 3.36
N LYS A 231 -6.91 8.01 3.64
CA LYS A 231 -7.27 8.96 4.72
C LYS A 231 -7.21 8.31 6.11
N SER A 232 -7.69 7.08 6.22
CA SER A 232 -7.76 6.30 7.46
C SER A 232 -6.42 5.67 7.85
N GLY A 233 -5.60 5.32 6.85
CA GLY A 233 -4.29 4.69 7.03
C GLY A 233 -4.38 3.21 7.39
N ALA A 234 -3.23 2.63 7.75
CA ALA A 234 -3.11 1.24 8.12
C ALA A 234 -3.71 0.91 9.50
N GLU A 235 -4.00 1.94 10.31
CA GLU A 235 -4.50 1.77 11.67
C GLU A 235 -5.93 1.20 11.72
N VAL A 236 -6.83 1.66 10.85
CA VAL A 236 -8.21 1.14 10.79
C VAL A 236 -8.22 -0.36 10.47
N PHE A 237 -7.33 -0.77 9.58
CA PHE A 237 -7.11 -2.17 9.25
C PHE A 237 -6.58 -2.97 10.43
N TRP A 238 -5.49 -2.47 11.03
CA TRP A 238 -4.88 -3.08 12.21
C TRP A 238 -5.93 -3.33 13.29
N ARG A 239 -6.78 -2.34 13.59
CA ARG A 239 -7.88 -2.46 14.55
C ARG A 239 -8.98 -3.41 14.10
N SER A 240 -9.37 -3.41 12.83
CA SER A 240 -10.39 -4.34 12.34
C SER A 240 -9.96 -5.80 12.44
N TRP A 241 -8.66 -6.07 12.25
CA TRP A 241 -8.11 -7.41 12.39
C TRP A 241 -7.82 -7.80 13.85
N TRP A 242 -7.36 -6.85 14.67
CA TRP A 242 -7.00 -7.11 16.06
C TRP A 242 -8.21 -7.06 17.02
N GLY A 243 -9.13 -6.13 16.79
CA GLY A 243 -10.31 -5.85 17.63
C GLY A 243 -11.30 -7.00 17.69
N LYS A 244 -11.29 -7.91 16.70
CA LYS A 244 -12.06 -9.18 16.75
C LYS A 244 -11.67 -10.09 17.91
N VAL A 245 -10.50 -9.87 18.52
CA VAL A 245 -9.98 -10.67 19.63
C VAL A 245 -10.41 -10.12 21.00
N THR A 246 -10.76 -8.83 21.11
CA THR A 246 -10.86 -8.17 22.44
C THR A 246 -12.04 -7.21 22.66
N GLY A 247 -12.91 -6.89 21.69
CA GLY A 247 -13.90 -5.82 21.88
C GLY A 247 -15.23 -5.95 21.12
N SER A 248 -16.22 -5.18 21.60
CA SER A 248 -17.62 -5.12 21.14
C SER A 248 -17.74 -4.95 19.61
N PRO A 249 -18.63 -5.69 18.93
CA PRO A 249 -18.78 -5.69 17.47
C PRO A 249 -19.18 -4.33 16.85
N GLU A 250 -19.68 -3.37 17.63
CA GLU A 250 -20.32 -2.15 17.10
C GLU A 250 -19.38 -1.15 16.39
N ASP A 251 -18.13 -0.96 16.86
CA ASP A 251 -17.25 0.08 16.29
C ASP A 251 -16.53 -0.36 15.00
N VAL A 252 -16.21 -1.65 14.89
CA VAL A 252 -15.47 -2.21 13.74
C VAL A 252 -16.35 -2.34 12.49
N ASP A 253 -17.67 -2.39 12.67
CA ASP A 253 -18.61 -2.57 11.57
C ASP A 253 -18.86 -1.27 10.78
N SER A 254 -18.64 -0.08 11.33
CA SER A 254 -18.92 1.19 10.64
C SER A 254 -18.16 1.35 9.31
N SER A 255 -16.83 1.24 9.31
CA SER A 255 -16.02 1.39 8.09
C SER A 255 -16.28 0.29 7.07
N LYS A 256 -16.60 -0.93 7.54
CA LYS A 256 -16.94 -2.04 6.64
C LYS A 256 -18.31 -1.81 6.00
N LEU A 257 -19.28 -1.32 6.78
CA LEU A 257 -20.61 -0.95 6.29
C LEU A 257 -20.52 0.20 5.28
N ASP A 258 -19.67 1.20 5.52
CA ASP A 258 -19.45 2.31 4.58
C ASP A 258 -18.84 1.81 3.26
N ILE A 259 -17.88 0.88 3.33
CA ILE A 259 -17.27 0.27 2.15
C ILE A 259 -18.22 -0.65 1.40
N GLU A 260 -19.02 -1.43 2.11
CA GLU A 260 -20.09 -2.22 1.50
C GLU A 260 -21.16 -1.33 0.87
N ALA A 261 -21.52 -0.21 1.51
CA ALA A 261 -22.45 0.78 0.96
C ALA A 261 -21.88 1.43 -0.31
N ALA A 262 -20.57 1.70 -0.33
CA ALA A 262 -19.84 2.20 -1.50
C ALA A 262 -19.94 1.26 -2.68
N TRP A 263 -19.71 -0.02 -2.44
CA TRP A 263 -19.82 -1.02 -3.48
C TRP A 263 -21.25 -1.23 -3.94
N ARG A 264 -22.23 -1.11 -3.03
CA ARG A 264 -23.66 -1.29 -3.33
C ARG A 264 -24.34 -0.06 -3.93
N ARG A 265 -23.58 1.00 -4.31
CA ARG A 265 -24.05 2.17 -5.06
C ARG A 265 -25.23 2.93 -4.43
N LYS A 266 -25.44 2.88 -3.11
CA LYS A 266 -26.61 3.57 -2.53
C LYS A 266 -26.55 5.10 -2.63
N GLU A 267 -25.36 5.70 -2.76
CA GLU A 267 -25.16 7.13 -3.04
C GLU A 267 -23.82 7.39 -3.78
N PRO A 268 -23.65 8.50 -4.53
CA PRO A 268 -22.33 8.92 -5.01
C PRO A 268 -21.46 9.29 -3.81
N LEU A 269 -20.75 8.32 -3.26
CA LEU A 269 -20.06 8.49 -1.99
C LEU A 269 -18.79 9.37 -2.05
N LEU A 270 -18.27 9.63 -3.25
CA LEU A 270 -17.09 10.46 -3.45
C LEU A 270 -17.56 11.79 -4.02
N LYS A 271 -17.27 12.88 -3.33
CA LYS A 271 -17.45 14.21 -3.94
C LYS A 271 -16.44 14.35 -5.07
N THR A 272 -16.79 15.09 -6.13
CA THR A 272 -15.96 15.22 -7.33
C THR A 272 -14.51 15.61 -7.00
N TYR A 273 -14.30 16.54 -6.08
CA TYR A 273 -12.96 16.99 -5.70
C TYR A 273 -12.11 15.88 -5.05
N GLU A 274 -12.69 15.03 -4.20
CA GLU A 274 -11.98 13.91 -3.58
C GLU A 274 -11.51 12.89 -4.64
N ALA A 275 -12.34 12.61 -5.64
CA ALA A 275 -11.99 11.69 -6.72
C ALA A 275 -10.83 12.25 -7.57
N GLN A 276 -10.83 13.56 -7.78
CA GLN A 276 -9.79 14.28 -8.52
C GLN A 276 -8.44 14.26 -7.80
N GLY A 277 -8.43 14.35 -6.46
CA GLY A 277 -7.20 14.20 -5.68
C GLY A 277 -6.54 12.83 -5.86
N ILE A 278 -7.34 11.76 -5.91
CA ILE A 278 -6.85 10.39 -6.11
C ILE A 278 -6.25 10.23 -7.50
N LEU A 279 -6.97 10.70 -8.52
CA LEU A 279 -6.52 10.68 -9.91
C LEU A 279 -5.23 11.48 -10.10
N CYS A 280 -5.11 12.62 -9.41
CA CYS A 280 -3.91 13.45 -9.41
C CYS A 280 -2.69 12.68 -8.86
N ILE A 281 -2.84 12.04 -7.69
CA ILE A 281 -1.80 11.18 -7.10
C ILE A 281 -1.46 10.01 -8.05
N ASP A 282 -2.45 9.37 -8.67
CA ASP A 282 -2.23 8.26 -9.61
C ASP A 282 -1.47 8.68 -10.86
N ARG A 283 -1.82 9.82 -11.46
CA ARG A 283 -1.07 10.38 -12.59
C ARG A 283 0.36 10.64 -12.20
N GLN A 284 0.57 11.21 -11.01
CA GLN A 284 1.88 11.58 -10.54
C GLN A 284 2.77 10.36 -10.28
N LEU A 285 2.24 9.33 -9.63
CA LEU A 285 2.93 8.05 -9.44
C LEU A 285 3.29 7.40 -10.77
N ASN A 286 2.36 7.37 -11.72
CA ASN A 286 2.62 6.78 -13.03
C ASN A 286 3.69 7.55 -13.80
N ARG A 287 3.74 8.89 -13.67
CA ARG A 287 4.81 9.73 -14.24
C ARG A 287 6.17 9.41 -13.62
N ILE A 288 6.27 9.40 -12.29
CA ILE A 288 7.51 9.06 -11.58
C ILE A 288 7.98 7.66 -11.96
N MET A 289 7.08 6.67 -11.94
CA MET A 289 7.41 5.30 -12.33
C MET A 289 7.84 5.23 -13.80
N ALA A 290 7.14 5.87 -14.73
CA ALA A 290 7.54 5.92 -16.14
C ALA A 290 8.91 6.59 -16.33
N HIS A 291 9.23 7.60 -15.52
CA HIS A 291 10.55 8.22 -15.54
C HIS A 291 11.63 7.28 -15.02
N LEU A 292 11.43 6.65 -13.85
CA LEU A 292 12.33 5.65 -13.30
C LEU A 292 12.57 4.52 -14.31
N ARG A 293 11.50 4.01 -14.95
CA ARG A 293 11.60 2.98 -16.00
C ARG A 293 12.44 3.45 -17.19
N ARG A 294 12.29 4.70 -17.65
CA ARG A 294 13.09 5.26 -18.75
C ARG A 294 14.57 5.41 -18.39
N ARG A 295 14.86 6.01 -17.23
CA ARG A 295 16.25 6.18 -16.73
C ARG A 295 16.93 4.84 -16.58
N TYR A 296 16.18 3.87 -16.08
CA TYR A 296 16.65 2.52 -15.87
C TYR A 296 16.93 1.81 -17.22
N LYS A 297 16.03 1.91 -18.21
CA LYS A 297 16.27 1.38 -19.58
C LYS A 297 17.46 2.01 -20.29
N SER A 298 17.76 3.29 -20.00
CA SER A 298 18.95 3.97 -20.54
C SER A 298 20.23 3.67 -19.76
N SER A 299 20.14 3.03 -18.59
CA SER A 299 21.32 2.61 -17.83
C SER A 299 21.94 1.39 -18.50
N HIS A 300 23.27 1.35 -18.57
CA HIS A 300 24.03 0.19 -19.05
C HIS A 300 24.11 -0.93 -18.00
N ASP A 301 23.29 -0.85 -16.95
CA ASP A 301 23.19 -1.86 -15.91
C ASP A 301 22.68 -3.20 -16.47
N PRO A 302 23.14 -4.34 -15.92
CA PRO A 302 22.83 -5.67 -16.43
C PRO A 302 21.31 -5.96 -16.51
N PRO A 303 20.85 -6.77 -17.50
CA PRO A 303 19.46 -7.20 -17.73
C PRO A 303 18.66 -7.64 -16.48
N ILE A 304 19.34 -8.22 -15.49
CA ILE A 304 18.73 -8.82 -14.30
C ILE A 304 18.18 -7.75 -13.33
N LEU A 305 18.88 -6.63 -13.18
CA LEU A 305 18.38 -5.48 -12.42
C LEU A 305 17.26 -4.74 -13.21
N GLN A 306 17.28 -4.87 -14.54
CA GLN A 306 16.25 -4.31 -15.43
C GLN A 306 14.91 -5.04 -15.32
N SER A 307 14.94 -6.36 -15.33
CA SER A 307 13.74 -7.21 -15.20
C SER A 307 13.05 -7.05 -13.83
N THR A 308 13.84 -6.92 -12.76
CA THR A 308 13.36 -6.89 -11.37
C THR A 308 12.62 -5.60 -10.98
N MET A 309 13.01 -4.48 -11.57
CA MET A 309 12.40 -3.17 -11.32
C MET A 309 11.20 -2.86 -12.23
N LEU A 310 11.14 -3.46 -13.44
CA LEU A 310 10.22 -3.02 -14.51
C LEU A 310 8.94 -3.85 -14.68
N SER A 311 8.89 -5.08 -14.14
CA SER A 311 7.72 -5.96 -14.30
C SER A 311 6.60 -5.60 -13.32
N ASP A 312 5.41 -5.27 -13.84
CA ASP A 312 4.17 -5.14 -13.07
C ASP A 312 3.64 -6.53 -12.58
N ASN A 313 4.21 -7.64 -13.07
CA ASN A 313 3.84 -9.03 -12.76
C ASN A 313 4.98 -9.82 -12.08
N PHE A 314 5.83 -9.12 -11.33
CA PHE A 314 7.14 -9.62 -10.89
C PHE A 314 7.10 -10.88 -9.98
N GLU A 315 6.03 -11.08 -9.21
CA GLU A 315 6.08 -11.98 -8.05
C GLU A 315 5.73 -13.45 -8.33
N PRO A 316 4.73 -13.83 -9.17
CA PRO A 316 4.41 -15.24 -9.43
C PRO A 316 5.46 -15.95 -10.28
N LEU A 317 6.07 -15.25 -11.24
CA LEU A 317 6.98 -15.86 -12.22
C LEU A 317 8.36 -16.16 -11.65
N LEU A 318 8.87 -15.37 -10.70
CA LEU A 318 10.16 -15.64 -10.06
C LEU A 318 10.07 -16.81 -9.10
N VAL A 319 8.98 -16.89 -8.35
CA VAL A 319 8.71 -18.00 -7.44
C VAL A 319 8.43 -19.29 -8.21
N ALA A 320 7.61 -19.23 -9.26
CA ALA A 320 7.34 -20.38 -10.12
C ALA A 320 8.61 -20.86 -10.84
N ARG A 321 9.44 -19.92 -11.34
CA ARG A 321 10.68 -20.24 -12.05
C ARG A 321 11.76 -20.78 -11.12
N GLU A 322 11.84 -20.30 -9.89
CA GLU A 322 12.82 -20.78 -8.92
C GLU A 322 12.40 -22.12 -8.29
N ARG A 323 11.10 -22.32 -8.04
CA ARG A 323 10.55 -23.64 -7.71
C ARG A 323 10.78 -24.65 -8.85
N GLN A 324 10.59 -24.24 -10.09
CA GLN A 324 10.83 -25.08 -11.26
C GLN A 324 12.32 -25.42 -11.42
N ARG A 325 13.22 -24.44 -11.25
CA ARG A 325 14.68 -24.65 -11.28
C ARG A 325 15.16 -25.65 -10.23
N LEU A 326 14.68 -25.53 -8.99
CA LEU A 326 15.04 -26.44 -7.89
C LEU A 326 14.49 -27.85 -8.11
N THR A 327 13.28 -27.95 -8.65
CA THR A 327 12.64 -29.24 -9.01
C THR A 327 13.38 -29.93 -10.17
N GLU A 328 13.81 -29.17 -11.17
CA GLU A 328 14.54 -29.68 -12.34
C GLU A 328 15.99 -30.05 -12.02
N ALA A 329 16.61 -29.44 -11.00
CA ALA A 329 17.96 -29.76 -10.55
C ALA A 329 18.06 -31.05 -9.70
N GLY A 330 16.94 -31.69 -9.36
CA GLY A 330 16.91 -32.85 -8.47
C GLY A 330 17.33 -32.55 -7.03
N GLU A 331 17.53 -31.26 -6.70
CA GLU A 331 17.85 -30.79 -5.37
C GLU A 331 16.54 -30.68 -4.58
N LEU A 332 16.31 -31.63 -3.67
CA LEU A 332 15.35 -31.44 -2.59
C LEU A 332 15.76 -30.17 -1.85
N ALA A 333 15.03 -29.08 -2.07
CA ALA A 333 15.35 -27.76 -1.55
C ALA A 333 15.83 -27.81 -0.09
N PRO A 334 17.11 -27.51 0.19
CA PRO A 334 17.56 -27.14 1.52
C PRO A 334 17.52 -25.61 1.60
N ASP A 335 16.83 -25.09 2.61
CA ASP A 335 16.43 -23.70 2.84
C ASP A 335 17.52 -22.60 2.86
N PHE A 336 18.75 -22.83 2.37
CA PHE A 336 19.90 -21.97 2.67
C PHE A 336 20.62 -21.30 1.47
N VAL A 337 20.35 -21.65 0.21
CA VAL A 337 21.21 -21.20 -0.91
C VAL A 337 20.50 -20.28 -1.90
N LEU A 338 20.34 -19.00 -1.55
CA LEU A 338 20.05 -17.93 -2.54
C LEU A 338 20.86 -16.65 -2.28
N THR A 339 22.17 -16.78 -2.05
CA THR A 339 23.11 -15.66 -2.22
C THR A 339 23.90 -15.83 -3.52
N GLY A 340 23.36 -15.24 -4.59
CA GLY A 340 24.09 -14.60 -5.69
C GLY A 340 24.90 -15.47 -6.66
N VAL A 341 24.38 -15.71 -7.87
CA VAL A 341 25.22 -15.97 -9.07
C VAL A 341 24.55 -15.40 -10.33
N ARG A 342 25.31 -14.61 -11.11
CA ARG A 342 25.03 -14.22 -12.51
C ARG A 342 25.36 -15.40 -13.42
N ILE A 343 24.50 -15.74 -14.37
CA ILE A 343 24.73 -16.82 -15.34
C ILE A 343 24.95 -16.21 -16.73
N GLU A 344 26.14 -16.44 -17.27
CA GLU A 344 26.51 -16.22 -18.67
C GLU A 344 26.58 -17.60 -19.36
N GLN A 345 25.52 -17.99 -20.07
CA GLN A 345 25.54 -18.81 -21.29
C GLN A 345 24.10 -19.07 -21.77
N THR A 346 23.92 -19.04 -23.10
CA THR A 346 22.64 -19.23 -23.79
C THR A 346 22.25 -20.70 -23.85
N LEU A 347 21.03 -21.01 -23.38
CA LEU A 347 20.41 -22.34 -23.44
C LEU A 347 20.11 -22.79 -24.88
N ASP A 348 20.35 -24.08 -25.14
CA ASP A 348 19.93 -24.81 -26.34
C ASP A 348 18.54 -25.43 -26.12
N TRP A 349 17.59 -25.03 -26.98
CA TRP A 349 16.17 -25.32 -26.85
C TRP A 349 15.78 -26.69 -27.40
N GLU A 350 16.64 -27.36 -28.17
CA GLU A 350 16.29 -28.62 -28.83
C GLU A 350 16.25 -29.83 -27.87
N ALA A 351 16.94 -29.76 -26.74
CA ALA A 351 17.01 -30.86 -25.77
C ALA A 351 15.72 -31.05 -24.94
N PHE A 352 14.83 -30.05 -24.87
CA PHE A 352 13.67 -30.07 -23.96
C PHE A 352 12.40 -30.70 -24.56
N GLY A 353 12.43 -31.20 -25.80
CA GLY A 353 11.27 -31.89 -26.41
C GLY A 353 10.00 -31.03 -26.54
N ALA A 354 10.07 -29.74 -26.20
CA ALA A 354 8.99 -28.78 -26.37
C ALA A 354 9.06 -28.26 -27.80
N LYS A 355 8.14 -28.71 -28.67
CA LYS A 355 7.83 -27.92 -29.86
C LYS A 355 7.29 -26.59 -29.34
N PRO A 356 7.91 -25.45 -29.66
CA PRO A 356 7.37 -24.16 -29.24
C PRO A 356 5.94 -24.08 -29.77
N ASN A 357 5.00 -23.60 -28.94
CA ASN A 357 3.68 -23.27 -29.41
C ASN A 357 3.84 -22.19 -30.51
N VAL A 358 3.83 -22.60 -31.78
CA VAL A 358 3.92 -21.72 -32.98
C VAL A 358 2.66 -20.85 -33.14
N HIS A 359 1.80 -20.81 -32.12
CA HIS A 359 0.72 -19.86 -32.00
C HIS A 359 0.89 -18.94 -30.79
N ILE A 360 2.10 -18.41 -30.58
CA ILE A 360 2.13 -16.98 -30.28
C ILE A 360 1.64 -16.30 -31.55
N ARG A 361 0.34 -16.03 -31.63
CA ARG A 361 -0.14 -15.00 -32.55
C ARG A 361 0.69 -13.77 -32.17
N VAL A 362 1.67 -13.42 -33.00
CA VAL A 362 2.16 -12.05 -33.10
C VAL A 362 0.88 -11.28 -33.37
N VAL A 363 0.30 -10.72 -32.30
CA VAL A 363 -0.85 -9.86 -32.43
C VAL A 363 -0.28 -8.68 -33.16
N ASP A 364 -0.56 -8.66 -34.46
CA ASP A 364 -0.21 -7.58 -35.36
C ASP A 364 -0.47 -6.26 -34.64
N GLU A 365 0.57 -5.42 -34.61
CA GLU A 365 0.53 -4.09 -34.01
C GLU A 365 -0.66 -3.30 -34.61
N GLU A 366 -0.98 -3.55 -35.88
CA GLU A 366 -2.16 -3.06 -36.60
C GLU A 366 -3.45 -3.61 -35.99
N ALA A 367 -3.57 -4.91 -35.72
CA ALA A 367 -4.74 -5.52 -35.07
C ALA A 367 -4.94 -5.07 -33.62
N ARG A 368 -3.85 -4.72 -32.90
CA ARG A 368 -3.90 -4.05 -31.60
C ARG A 368 -4.40 -2.61 -31.72
N ARG A 369 -3.90 -1.86 -32.71
CA ARG A 369 -4.34 -0.49 -33.00
C ARG A 369 -5.79 -0.46 -33.47
N GLN A 370 -6.20 -1.40 -34.32
CA GLN A 370 -7.58 -1.58 -34.78
C GLN A 370 -8.49 -1.95 -33.63
N ARG A 371 -8.10 -2.83 -32.70
CA ARG A 371 -8.89 -3.08 -31.48
C ARG A 371 -9.03 -1.85 -30.60
N ARG A 372 -7.98 -1.03 -30.44
CA ARG A 372 -8.05 0.25 -29.70
C ARG A 372 -8.90 1.31 -30.40
N ARG A 373 -8.94 1.30 -31.74
CA ARG A 373 -9.78 2.20 -32.55
C ARG A 373 -11.24 1.75 -32.58
N ALA A 374 -11.48 0.45 -32.79
CA ALA A 374 -12.79 -0.18 -32.90
C ALA A 374 -13.51 -0.27 -31.55
N SER A 375 -12.78 -0.37 -30.44
CA SER A 375 -13.41 -0.32 -29.13
C SER A 375 -13.98 1.05 -28.79
N GLY A 376 -13.63 2.14 -29.48
CA GLY A 376 -14.01 3.50 -29.10
C GLY A 376 -13.48 3.94 -27.72
N PHE A 377 -12.93 3.01 -26.94
CA PHE A 377 -12.26 3.15 -25.66
C PHE A 377 -10.87 3.74 -25.85
N LEU A 378 -10.80 4.96 -26.41
CA LEU A 378 -9.99 5.93 -25.69
C LEU A 378 -10.70 6.09 -24.36
N VAL A 379 -10.21 5.42 -23.31
CA VAL A 379 -10.54 5.81 -21.94
C VAL A 379 -10.09 7.26 -21.88
N LYS A 380 -11.00 8.19 -22.18
CA LYS A 380 -10.75 9.62 -22.05
C LYS A 380 -10.35 9.76 -20.61
N GLN A 381 -9.07 10.03 -20.37
CA GLN A 381 -8.62 10.20 -19.01
C GLN A 381 -9.50 11.30 -18.42
N PRO A 382 -10.13 11.07 -17.26
CA PRO A 382 -11.04 12.05 -16.67
C PRO A 382 -10.33 13.39 -16.59
N VAL A 383 -10.94 14.44 -17.14
CA VAL A 383 -10.35 15.80 -17.09
C VAL A 383 -10.25 16.20 -15.62
N LEU A 384 -9.08 16.70 -15.22
CA LEU A 384 -8.88 17.15 -13.84
C LEU A 384 -9.53 18.52 -13.67
N LEU A 385 -9.97 18.84 -12.45
CA LEU A 385 -10.40 20.22 -12.18
C LEU A 385 -9.19 21.16 -12.21
N PRO A 386 -9.36 22.44 -12.59
CA PRO A 386 -8.24 23.37 -12.80
C PRO A 386 -7.22 23.39 -11.67
N GLY A 387 -7.63 23.42 -10.40
CA GLY A 387 -6.69 23.42 -9.28
C GLY A 387 -5.81 22.16 -9.16
N TYR A 388 -6.29 21.00 -9.63
CA TYR A 388 -5.47 19.78 -9.71
C TYR A 388 -4.57 19.77 -10.96
N GLU A 389 -5.01 20.37 -12.06
CA GLU A 389 -4.17 20.55 -13.26
C GLU A 389 -3.03 21.54 -13.01
N GLU A 390 -3.33 22.66 -12.36
CA GLU A 390 -2.35 23.64 -11.89
C GLU A 390 -1.35 22.97 -10.96
N LEU A 391 -1.80 22.19 -9.97
CA LEU A 391 -0.92 21.43 -9.09
C LEU A 391 0.03 20.49 -9.84
N LEU A 392 -0.46 19.79 -10.88
CA LEU A 392 0.40 18.93 -11.71
C LEU A 392 1.32 19.73 -12.65
N THR A 393 0.92 20.92 -13.06
CA THR A 393 1.69 21.79 -13.97
C THR A 393 2.81 22.50 -13.20
N GLU A 394 2.50 23.12 -12.06
CA GLU A 394 3.48 23.65 -11.09
C GLU A 394 4.52 22.58 -10.76
N TRP A 395 4.05 21.34 -10.61
CA TRP A 395 4.92 20.20 -10.40
C TRP A 395 5.82 19.90 -11.60
N ASP A 396 5.25 19.76 -12.81
CA ASP A 396 6.01 19.44 -14.02
C ASP A 396 7.11 20.50 -14.24
N GLU A 397 6.80 21.78 -14.03
CA GLU A 397 7.74 22.89 -14.13
C GLU A 397 8.85 22.82 -13.07
N GLY A 398 8.48 22.65 -11.79
CA GLY A 398 9.45 22.53 -10.70
C GLY A 398 10.33 21.28 -10.81
N TRP A 399 9.80 20.17 -11.33
CA TRP A 399 10.57 18.94 -11.54
C TRP A 399 11.58 19.07 -12.68
N VAL A 400 11.22 19.77 -13.77
CA VAL A 400 12.17 20.11 -14.84
C VAL A 400 13.30 21.00 -14.31
N GLN A 401 12.98 21.99 -13.49
CA GLN A 401 13.99 22.88 -12.89
C GLN A 401 14.94 22.15 -11.94
N ARG A 402 14.46 21.20 -11.12
CA ARG A 402 15.31 20.40 -10.21
C ARG A 402 16.26 19.44 -10.93
N ARG A 403 16.06 19.23 -12.24
CA ARG A 403 16.78 18.24 -13.04
C ARG A 403 17.87 18.84 -13.93
N ASN A 404 17.78 20.14 -14.22
CA ASN A 404 18.83 20.92 -14.84
C ASN A 404 19.78 21.46 -13.77
#